data_AF-A0A3G8H9V0-F1
#
_entry.id   AF-A0A3G8H9V0-F1
#
_cell.length_a   1.000
_cell.length_b   1.000
_cell.length_c   1.000
_cell.angle_alpha   90.00
_cell.angle_beta   90.00
_cell.angle_gamma   90.00
#
_symmetry.space_group_name_H-M   'P 1'
#
loop_
_entity.id
_entity.type
_entity.pdbx_description
1 polymer ?
#
loop_
_entity_poly.entity_id
_entity_poly.type
_entity_poly.pdbx_seq_one_letter_code
_entity_poly.pdbx_strand_id
1 'polypeptide(L)'
;MYNALVEAFRAAQEASAEAFARVSMLATQAGAEAVVGVPLHVDHAGEYRRFLRRLVASLIERASNEFGIAGAPVSIDETRIPVNGHPNIWEAIRAGETPDLDRYWRVLTHRYEHRGRALAYRQVAQTLAAALELDAPNAVRRFATVVRLRLNASSEPSAVRPSKRRVMADAHAKVRAALLALAAFAQDAGEPALAGCLRQFDHGEPFAPQQRRTFPGLDVVQFNEYWELRFALPLGERLLAFISQHLSEPASEPVSA
;
A
#
# COMPACT_ATOMS: atom_id res chain seq x y z
N MET A 1 17.93 -1.65 16.71
CA MET A 1 18.21 -2.51 15.53
C MET A 1 18.42 -1.68 14.28
N TYR A 2 17.53 -0.72 13.98
CA TYR A 2 17.64 0.13 12.80
C TYR A 2 18.78 1.14 12.90
N ASN A 3 19.05 1.67 14.10
CA ASN A 3 20.18 2.58 14.30
C ASN A 3 21.53 1.87 14.07
N ALA A 4 21.63 0.57 14.41
CA ALA A 4 22.83 -0.21 14.13
C ALA A 4 23.11 -0.35 12.61
N LEU A 5 22.06 -0.43 11.78
CA LEU A 5 22.22 -0.41 10.31
C LEU A 5 22.68 0.95 9.80
N VAL A 6 22.18 2.03 10.41
CA VAL A 6 22.60 3.40 10.09
C VAL A 6 24.08 3.61 10.42
N GLU A 7 24.52 3.18 11.61
CA GLU A 7 25.92 3.26 12.02
C GLU A 7 26.82 2.37 11.16
N ALA A 8 26.40 1.15 10.84
CA ALA A 8 27.15 0.27 9.94
C ALA A 8 27.31 0.87 8.53
N PHE A 9 26.27 1.51 8.01
CA PHE A 9 26.33 2.19 6.72
C PHE A 9 27.29 3.39 6.74
N ARG A 10 27.28 4.18 7.82
CA ARG A 10 28.24 5.29 8.01
C ARG A 10 29.68 4.78 8.08
N ALA A 11 29.94 3.78 8.89
CA ALA A 11 31.27 3.17 9.00
C ALA A 11 31.76 2.63 7.64
N ALA A 12 30.86 2.07 6.81
CA ALA A 12 31.20 1.63 5.47
C ALA A 12 31.52 2.81 4.52
N GLN A 13 30.81 3.93 4.62
CA GLN A 13 31.12 5.15 3.86
C GLN A 13 32.48 5.72 4.26
N GLU A 14 32.79 5.79 5.55
CA GLU A 14 34.09 6.23 6.07
C GLU A 14 35.22 5.33 5.57
N ALA A 15 35.09 4.02 5.72
CA ALA A 15 36.09 3.06 5.25
C ALA A 15 36.32 3.14 3.72
N SER A 16 35.25 3.37 2.95
CA SER A 16 35.33 3.59 1.51
C SER A 16 36.09 4.89 1.19
N ALA A 17 35.76 5.99 1.87
CA ALA A 17 36.42 7.28 1.67
C ALA A 17 37.93 7.19 2.00
N GLU A 18 38.29 6.52 3.09
CA GLU A 18 39.69 6.27 3.42
C GLU A 18 40.41 5.43 2.36
N ALA A 19 39.75 4.40 1.81
CA ALA A 19 40.33 3.56 0.76
C ALA A 19 40.60 4.38 -0.51
N PHE A 20 39.66 5.23 -0.93
CA PHE A 20 39.87 6.13 -2.06
C PHE A 20 40.99 7.13 -1.79
N ALA A 21 41.05 7.73 -0.60
CA ALA A 21 42.12 8.65 -0.22
C ALA A 21 43.50 7.98 -0.28
N ARG A 22 43.61 6.71 0.17
CA ARG A 22 44.84 5.92 0.06
C ARG A 22 45.26 5.68 -1.39
N VAL A 23 44.32 5.33 -2.26
CA VAL A 23 44.59 5.13 -3.70
C VAL A 23 45.02 6.42 -4.38
N SER A 24 44.35 7.53 -4.09
CA SER A 24 44.72 8.86 -4.62
C SER A 24 46.12 9.27 -4.18
N MET A 25 46.48 9.07 -2.90
CA MET A 25 47.82 9.34 -2.39
C MET A 25 48.89 8.49 -3.08
N LEU A 26 48.66 7.19 -3.24
CA LEU A 26 49.59 6.29 -3.96
C LEU A 26 49.74 6.69 -5.43
N ALA A 27 48.66 7.12 -6.08
CA ALA A 27 48.68 7.58 -7.46
C ALA A 27 49.53 8.86 -7.64
N THR A 28 49.41 9.81 -6.71
CA THR A 28 50.27 11.01 -6.66
C THR A 28 51.73 10.64 -6.46
N GLN A 29 52.04 9.75 -5.52
CA GLN A 29 53.42 9.29 -5.28
C GLN A 29 54.03 8.59 -6.50
N ALA A 30 53.21 7.87 -7.28
CA ALA A 30 53.64 7.17 -8.49
C ALA A 30 53.70 8.07 -9.75
N GLY A 31 53.32 9.34 -9.66
CA GLY A 31 53.21 10.24 -10.82
C GLY A 31 52.12 9.81 -11.83
N ALA A 32 51.16 8.97 -11.41
CA ALA A 32 50.10 8.39 -12.22
C ALA A 32 48.77 9.16 -12.10
N GLU A 33 48.85 10.45 -11.78
CA GLU A 33 47.69 11.31 -11.50
C GLU A 33 46.72 11.38 -12.69
N ALA A 34 47.22 11.32 -13.92
CA ALA A 34 46.41 11.29 -15.14
C ALA A 34 45.58 10.00 -15.30
N VAL A 35 45.96 8.90 -14.63
CA VAL A 35 45.25 7.60 -14.67
C VAL A 35 44.15 7.54 -13.60
N VAL A 36 44.30 8.26 -12.48
CA VAL A 36 43.34 8.34 -11.37
C VAL A 36 42.52 9.64 -11.41
N GLY A 37 42.80 10.51 -12.38
CA GLY A 37 42.41 11.93 -12.47
C GLY A 37 40.93 12.25 -12.69
N VAL A 38 40.00 11.34 -12.39
CA VAL A 38 38.62 11.74 -12.12
C VAL A 38 38.40 11.51 -10.63
N PRO A 39 38.36 12.56 -9.81
CA PRO A 39 37.76 12.45 -8.49
C PRO A 39 36.34 11.93 -8.73
N LEU A 40 36.09 10.65 -8.42
CA LEU A 40 34.74 10.16 -8.24
C LEU A 40 34.19 10.98 -7.08
N HIS A 41 33.51 12.07 -7.40
CA HIS A 41 32.80 12.86 -6.42
C HIS A 41 31.62 11.99 -5.96
N VAL A 42 31.89 11.14 -4.97
CA VAL A 42 30.86 10.34 -4.33
C VAL A 42 30.09 11.30 -3.45
N ASP A 43 28.86 11.59 -3.84
CA ASP A 43 27.90 12.37 -3.03
C ASP A 43 27.47 11.54 -1.82
N HIS A 44 28.38 11.35 -0.86
CA HIS A 44 28.15 10.55 0.34
C HIS A 44 26.93 11.04 1.12
N ALA A 45 26.69 12.36 1.16
CA ALA A 45 25.54 12.97 1.81
C ALA A 45 24.23 12.66 1.07
N GLY A 46 24.22 12.69 -0.26
CA GLY A 46 23.07 12.29 -1.07
C GLY A 46 22.78 10.79 -0.99
N GLU A 47 23.81 9.95 -1.03
CA GLU A 47 23.70 8.51 -0.85
C GLU A 47 23.17 8.14 0.54
N TYR A 48 23.69 8.78 1.58
CA TYR A 48 23.21 8.60 2.95
C TYR A 48 21.73 8.97 3.08
N ARG A 49 21.31 10.12 2.52
CA ARG A 49 19.88 10.50 2.48
C ARG A 49 19.03 9.50 1.71
N ARG A 50 19.50 8.98 0.56
CA ARG A 50 18.79 7.95 -0.21
C ARG A 50 18.67 6.65 0.59
N PHE A 51 19.73 6.25 1.28
CA PHE A 51 19.75 5.09 2.16
C PHE A 51 18.72 5.25 3.29
N LEU A 52 18.75 6.37 4.03
CA LEU A 52 17.78 6.66 5.09
C LEU A 52 16.35 6.64 4.56
N ARG A 53 16.09 7.24 3.40
CA ARG A 53 14.74 7.24 2.80
C ARG A 53 14.24 5.83 2.48
N ARG A 54 15.11 4.98 1.93
CA ARG A 54 14.77 3.58 1.63
C ARG A 54 14.54 2.78 2.92
N LEU A 55 15.41 2.96 3.91
CA LEU A 55 15.30 2.26 5.20
C LEU A 55 14.00 2.64 5.92
N VAL A 56 13.64 3.91 5.93
CA VAL A 56 12.37 4.39 6.51
C VAL A 56 11.18 3.87 5.74
N ALA A 57 11.20 3.90 4.39
CA ALA A 57 10.12 3.35 3.58
C ALA A 57 9.91 1.85 3.87
N SER A 58 10.98 1.06 3.95
CA SER A 58 10.90 -0.36 4.32
C SER A 58 10.44 -0.58 5.76
N LEU A 59 10.81 0.29 6.70
CA LEU A 59 10.33 0.24 8.08
C LEU A 59 8.83 0.51 8.16
N ILE A 60 8.34 1.53 7.45
CA ILE A 60 6.91 1.87 7.38
C ILE A 60 6.14 0.75 6.70
N GLU A 61 6.64 0.23 5.58
CA GLU A 61 6.04 -0.91 4.89
C GLU A 61 5.95 -2.14 5.81
N ARG A 62 7.01 -2.43 6.57
CA ARG A 62 6.98 -3.48 7.58
C ARG A 62 5.92 -3.21 8.64
N ALA A 63 5.90 -2.03 9.24
CA ALA A 63 4.91 -1.66 10.26
C ALA A 63 3.48 -1.75 9.72
N SER A 64 3.27 -1.31 8.49
CA SER A 64 1.98 -1.34 7.79
C SER A 64 1.47 -2.77 7.61
N ASN A 65 2.37 -3.72 7.28
CA ASN A 65 2.03 -5.13 7.20
C ASN A 65 1.88 -5.80 8.58
N GLU A 66 2.74 -5.47 9.54
CA GLU A 66 2.79 -6.09 10.88
C GLU A 66 1.59 -5.71 11.74
N PHE A 67 1.16 -4.44 11.68
CA PHE A 67 0.01 -3.94 12.45
C PHE A 67 -1.32 -3.99 11.68
N GLY A 68 -1.28 -4.38 10.40
CA GLY A 68 -2.46 -4.52 9.55
C GLY A 68 -3.17 -5.86 9.72
N ILE A 69 -3.98 -6.21 8.72
CA ILE A 69 -4.63 -7.52 8.61
C ILE A 69 -4.14 -8.26 7.37
N ALA A 70 -4.36 -9.58 7.31
CA ALA A 70 -3.87 -10.40 6.21
C ALA A 70 -4.39 -9.92 4.84
N GLY A 71 -3.48 -9.40 4.01
CA GLY A 71 -3.80 -8.87 2.68
C GLY A 71 -4.38 -7.45 2.65
N ALA A 72 -4.53 -6.78 3.79
CA ALA A 72 -4.82 -5.35 3.86
C ALA A 72 -3.89 -4.69 4.91
N PRO A 73 -2.73 -4.15 4.45
CA PRO A 73 -1.83 -3.44 5.34
C PRO A 73 -2.47 -2.14 5.83
N VAL A 74 -2.13 -1.72 7.05
CA VAL A 74 -2.69 -0.52 7.67
C VAL A 74 -2.01 0.73 7.09
N SER A 75 -2.77 1.70 6.60
CA SER A 75 -2.18 2.97 6.15
C SER A 75 -1.67 3.75 7.37
N ILE A 76 -0.36 3.96 7.42
CA ILE A 76 0.31 4.74 8.46
C ILE A 76 0.43 6.18 7.97
N ASP A 77 -0.03 7.14 8.78
CA ASP A 77 0.16 8.55 8.50
C ASP A 77 1.50 9.03 9.09
N GLU A 78 2.56 8.80 8.33
CA GLU A 78 3.93 9.23 8.63
C GLU A 78 4.12 10.75 8.73
N THR A 79 3.22 11.54 8.13
CA THR A 79 3.33 13.01 8.12
C THR A 79 2.97 13.64 9.47
N ARG A 80 2.38 12.86 10.37
CA ARG A 80 1.87 13.31 11.67
C ARG A 80 2.58 12.65 12.85
N ILE A 81 3.78 12.12 12.62
CA ILE A 81 4.59 11.46 13.66
C ILE A 81 5.89 12.25 13.83
N PRO A 82 6.00 13.07 14.89
CA PRO A 82 7.17 13.91 15.10
C PRO A 82 8.41 13.08 15.44
N VAL A 83 9.58 13.51 14.93
CA VAL A 83 10.87 12.85 15.14
C VAL A 83 11.95 13.90 15.33
N ASN A 84 12.76 13.78 16.37
CA ASN A 84 13.91 14.66 16.65
C ASN A 84 13.58 16.17 16.62
N GLY A 85 12.37 16.57 17.05
CA GLY A 85 11.94 17.98 17.01
C GLY A 85 11.40 18.44 15.65
N HIS A 86 11.41 17.58 14.62
CA HIS A 86 10.76 17.82 13.34
C HIS A 86 9.31 17.31 13.34
N PRO A 87 8.41 17.95 12.57
CA PRO A 87 7.03 17.52 12.40
C PRO A 87 6.87 16.08 11.92
N ASN A 88 7.79 15.61 11.06
CA ASN A 88 7.80 14.25 10.55
C ASN A 88 9.21 13.75 10.20
N ILE A 89 9.33 12.44 10.01
CA ILE A 89 10.60 11.76 9.69
C ILE A 89 11.21 12.21 8.37
N TRP A 90 10.39 12.58 7.39
CA TRP A 90 10.86 13.00 6.07
C TRP A 90 11.51 14.39 6.10
N GLU A 91 11.02 15.28 6.96
CA GLU A 91 11.61 16.60 7.20
C GLU A 91 12.94 16.50 7.92
N ALA A 92 13.05 15.63 8.94
CA ALA A 92 14.34 15.36 9.60
C ALA A 92 15.40 14.89 8.60
N ILE A 93 15.06 13.94 7.71
CA ILE A 93 15.98 13.46 6.66
C ILE A 93 16.32 14.56 5.66
N ARG A 94 15.35 15.43 5.31
CA ARG A 94 15.57 16.55 4.38
C ARG A 94 16.52 17.60 4.97
N ALA A 95 16.42 17.86 6.28
CA ALA A 95 17.32 18.72 7.02
C ALA A 95 18.75 18.16 7.15
N GLY A 96 18.98 16.91 6.74
CA GLY A 96 20.27 16.24 6.86
C GLY A 96 20.50 15.62 8.24
N GLU A 97 19.48 15.62 9.10
CA GLU A 97 19.55 14.95 10.39
C GLU A 97 19.37 13.44 10.26
N THR A 98 19.90 12.72 11.25
CA THR A 98 19.73 11.27 11.34
C THR A 98 18.60 10.97 12.33
N PRO A 99 17.42 10.54 11.84
CA PRO A 99 16.31 10.21 12.71
C PRO A 99 16.65 8.99 13.57
N ASP A 100 16.21 9.01 14.84
CA ASP A 100 16.27 7.82 15.69
C ASP A 100 15.18 6.82 15.25
N LEU A 101 15.58 5.86 14.43
CA LEU A 101 14.68 4.88 13.81
C LEU A 101 14.17 3.85 14.83
N ASP A 102 14.97 3.54 15.85
CA ASP A 102 14.56 2.62 16.92
C ASP A 102 13.52 3.28 17.84
N ARG A 103 13.64 4.58 18.09
CA ARG A 103 12.57 5.36 18.76
C ARG A 103 11.34 5.48 17.87
N TYR A 104 11.51 5.76 16.58
CA TYR A 104 10.39 5.84 15.64
C TYR A 104 9.60 4.53 15.58
N TRP A 105 10.28 3.39 15.51
CA TRP A 105 9.65 2.07 15.57
C TRP A 105 8.82 1.90 16.84
N ARG A 106 9.35 2.25 18.02
CA ARG A 106 8.60 2.18 19.29
C ARG A 106 7.33 3.03 19.27
N VAL A 107 7.38 4.21 18.66
CA VAL A 107 6.19 5.08 18.50
C VAL A 107 5.15 4.42 17.59
N LEU A 108 5.58 3.80 16.49
CA LEU A 108 4.68 3.05 15.61
C LEU A 108 4.05 1.85 16.34
N THR A 109 4.85 1.05 17.04
CA THR A 109 4.36 -0.07 17.86
C THR A 109 3.33 0.41 18.87
N HIS A 110 3.66 1.41 19.69
CA HIS A 110 2.73 1.91 20.70
C HIS A 110 1.40 2.42 20.11
N ARG A 111 1.46 3.08 18.94
CA ARG A 111 0.28 3.66 18.29
C ARG A 111 -0.59 2.64 17.57
N TYR A 112 0.02 1.64 16.92
CA TYR A 112 -0.66 0.76 15.98
C TYR A 112 -0.72 -0.71 16.40
N GLU A 113 0.04 -1.18 17.38
CA GLU A 113 0.02 -2.59 17.80
C GLU A 113 -1.38 -3.06 18.24
N HIS A 114 -2.07 -2.25 19.05
CA HIS A 114 -3.41 -2.59 19.53
C HIS A 114 -4.54 -2.05 18.66
N ARG A 115 -4.30 -0.98 17.90
CA ARG A 115 -5.33 -0.27 17.11
C ARG A 115 -5.25 -0.54 15.61
N GLY A 116 -4.12 -1.04 15.12
CA GLY A 116 -3.81 -1.17 13.70
C GLY A 116 -4.77 -2.09 12.96
N ARG A 117 -5.15 -3.22 13.58
CA ARG A 117 -6.12 -4.16 13.00
C ARG A 117 -7.50 -3.52 12.83
N ALA A 118 -8.02 -2.87 13.87
CA ALA A 118 -9.31 -2.17 13.81
C ALA A 118 -9.28 -1.05 12.76
N LEU A 119 -8.17 -0.30 12.69
CA LEU A 119 -7.98 0.74 11.70
C LEU A 119 -7.90 0.17 10.27
N ALA A 120 -7.24 -0.97 10.07
CA ALA A 120 -7.17 -1.66 8.78
C ALA A 120 -8.55 -2.16 8.33
N TYR A 121 -9.35 -2.78 9.22
CA TYR A 121 -10.73 -3.17 8.90
C TYR A 121 -11.58 -1.96 8.51
N ARG A 122 -11.43 -0.84 9.23
CA ARG A 122 -12.11 0.40 8.88
C ARG A 122 -11.69 0.94 7.51
N GLN A 123 -10.39 0.92 7.19
CA GLN A 123 -9.88 1.35 5.88
C GLN A 123 -10.39 0.45 4.75
N VAL A 124 -10.48 -0.85 4.98
CA VAL A 124 -11.11 -1.81 4.06
C VAL A 124 -12.58 -1.45 3.85
N ALA A 125 -13.34 -1.26 4.94
CA ALA A 125 -14.76 -0.89 4.87
C ALA A 125 -14.98 0.45 4.15
N GLN A 126 -14.14 1.46 4.41
CA GLN A 126 -14.18 2.76 3.72
C GLN A 126 -13.89 2.63 2.23
N THR A 127 -12.88 1.84 1.86
CA THR A 127 -12.53 1.57 0.47
C THR A 127 -13.69 0.88 -0.25
N LEU A 128 -14.31 -0.10 0.39
CA LEU A 128 -15.47 -0.82 -0.16
C LEU A 128 -16.68 0.10 -0.29
N ALA A 129 -17.02 0.89 0.74
CA ALA A 129 -18.16 1.80 0.67
C ALA A 129 -18.00 2.87 -0.41
N ALA A 130 -16.79 3.44 -0.54
CA ALA A 130 -16.48 4.39 -1.61
C ALA A 130 -16.57 3.76 -3.01
N ALA A 131 -16.23 2.47 -3.13
CA ALA A 131 -16.27 1.76 -4.40
C ALA A 131 -17.67 1.21 -4.75
N LEU A 132 -18.48 0.82 -3.75
CA LEU A 132 -19.74 0.09 -3.94
C LEU A 132 -20.98 0.98 -4.14
N GLU A 133 -20.80 2.29 -4.31
CA GLU A 133 -21.88 3.27 -4.57
C GLU A 133 -23.12 3.05 -3.68
N LEU A 134 -22.95 2.69 -2.40
CA LEU A 134 -24.04 2.14 -1.58
C LEU A 134 -25.24 3.10 -1.42
N ASP A 135 -25.01 4.41 -1.60
CA ASP A 135 -26.03 5.46 -1.58
C ASP A 135 -26.81 5.59 -2.90
N ALA A 136 -26.33 4.99 -3.99
CA ALA A 136 -26.98 5.07 -5.30
C ALA A 136 -28.23 4.17 -5.37
N PRO A 137 -29.28 4.58 -6.09
CA PRO A 137 -30.46 3.77 -6.26
C PRO A 137 -30.08 2.46 -6.95
N ASN A 138 -30.56 1.33 -6.42
CA ASN A 138 -30.24 -0.01 -6.91
C ASN A 138 -28.77 -0.46 -6.75
N ALA A 139 -27.97 0.24 -5.95
CA ALA A 139 -26.60 -0.21 -5.63
C ALA A 139 -26.58 -1.58 -4.95
N VAL A 140 -27.58 -1.84 -4.09
CA VAL A 140 -27.79 -3.12 -3.43
C VAL A 140 -29.12 -3.71 -3.89
N ARG A 141 -29.09 -4.93 -4.42
CA ARG A 141 -30.29 -5.71 -4.73
C ARG A 141 -30.19 -7.09 -4.10
N ARG A 142 -31.15 -7.39 -3.24
CA ARG A 142 -31.26 -8.69 -2.57
C ARG A 142 -32.22 -9.58 -3.34
N PHE A 143 -31.79 -10.79 -3.62
CA PHE A 143 -32.59 -11.85 -4.22
C PHE A 143 -32.55 -13.07 -3.32
N ALA A 144 -33.40 -14.07 -3.61
CA ALA A 144 -33.52 -15.27 -2.79
C ALA A 144 -32.21 -16.05 -2.59
N THR A 145 -31.27 -15.97 -3.54
CA THR A 145 -30.00 -16.75 -3.51
C THR A 145 -28.75 -15.90 -3.67
N VAL A 146 -28.89 -14.62 -4.02
CA VAL A 146 -27.78 -13.75 -4.42
C VAL A 146 -28.01 -12.32 -3.91
N VAL A 147 -26.94 -11.67 -3.46
CA VAL A 147 -26.89 -10.21 -3.29
C VAL A 147 -26.10 -9.63 -4.46
N ARG A 148 -26.68 -8.66 -5.16
CA ARG A 148 -26.00 -7.92 -6.22
C ARG A 148 -25.60 -6.55 -5.71
N LEU A 149 -24.33 -6.24 -5.91
CA LEU A 149 -23.71 -4.97 -5.56
C LEU A 149 -23.16 -4.31 -6.81
N ARG A 150 -23.33 -2.99 -6.92
CA ARG A 150 -22.69 -2.20 -7.96
C ARG A 150 -21.31 -1.78 -7.49
N LEU A 151 -20.33 -1.85 -8.39
CA LEU A 151 -18.99 -1.35 -8.20
C LEU A 151 -18.75 -0.23 -9.22
N ASN A 152 -18.34 0.94 -8.74
CA ASN A 152 -17.96 2.07 -9.58
C ASN A 152 -16.70 1.72 -10.39
N ALA A 153 -16.92 1.31 -11.64
CA ALA A 153 -15.90 0.78 -12.51
C ALA A 153 -16.24 1.09 -13.97
N SER A 154 -15.98 2.33 -14.37
CA SER A 154 -16.19 2.80 -15.74
C SER A 154 -15.35 2.01 -16.75
N SER A 155 -15.97 1.68 -17.87
CA SER A 155 -15.41 0.78 -18.86
C SER A 155 -15.42 1.39 -20.27
N GLU A 156 -14.29 1.33 -20.96
CA GLU A 156 -14.12 1.84 -22.32
C GLU A 156 -13.93 0.69 -23.34
N PRO A 157 -14.23 0.91 -24.63
CA PRO A 157 -13.89 -0.03 -25.69
C PRO A 157 -12.38 -0.31 -25.73
N SER A 158 -11.99 -1.56 -25.94
CA SER A 158 -10.58 -1.91 -26.14
C SER A 158 -10.10 -1.43 -27.51
N ALA A 159 -8.97 -0.72 -27.55
CA ALA A 159 -8.35 -0.25 -28.78
C ALA A 159 -8.02 -1.38 -29.78
N VAL A 160 -7.68 -2.56 -29.27
CA VAL A 160 -7.31 -3.74 -30.09
C VAL A 160 -8.53 -4.56 -30.49
N ARG A 161 -9.59 -4.55 -29.66
CA ARG A 161 -10.83 -5.31 -29.91
C ARG A 161 -12.04 -4.46 -29.52
N PRO A 162 -12.56 -3.61 -30.42
CA PRO A 162 -13.62 -2.64 -30.09
C PRO A 162 -14.92 -3.26 -29.57
N SER A 163 -15.17 -4.54 -29.86
CA SER A 163 -16.31 -5.31 -29.33
C SER A 163 -16.13 -5.74 -27.86
N LYS A 164 -14.92 -5.66 -27.32
CA LYS A 164 -14.60 -5.92 -25.92
C LYS A 164 -14.40 -4.62 -25.15
N ARG A 165 -14.62 -4.67 -23.85
CA ARG A 165 -14.45 -3.51 -22.96
C ARG A 165 -13.43 -3.79 -21.88
N ARG A 166 -12.69 -2.77 -21.50
CA ARG A 166 -11.71 -2.80 -20.41
C ARG A 166 -12.01 -1.68 -19.42
N VAL A 167 -11.49 -1.79 -18.21
CA VAL A 167 -11.54 -0.71 -17.23
C VAL A 167 -10.82 0.52 -17.80
N MET A 168 -11.37 1.70 -17.58
CA MET A 168 -10.70 2.94 -17.95
C MET A 168 -9.38 3.11 -17.16
N ALA A 169 -8.39 3.75 -17.76
CA ALA A 169 -7.06 3.90 -17.16
C ALA A 169 -7.08 4.63 -15.81
N ASP A 170 -7.97 5.61 -15.64
CA ASP A 170 -8.17 6.37 -14.40
C ASP A 170 -8.96 5.60 -13.33
N ALA A 171 -9.82 4.65 -13.73
CA ALA A 171 -10.58 3.78 -12.84
C ALA A 171 -9.77 2.58 -12.33
N HIS A 172 -8.67 2.22 -13.00
CA HIS A 172 -7.86 1.03 -12.68
C HIS A 172 -7.40 0.96 -11.22
N ALA A 173 -6.87 2.05 -10.68
CA ALA A 173 -6.38 2.09 -9.29
C ALA A 173 -7.51 1.87 -8.29
N LYS A 174 -8.69 2.46 -8.54
CA LYS A 174 -9.88 2.31 -7.69
C LYS A 174 -10.42 0.89 -7.71
N VAL A 175 -10.54 0.29 -8.91
CA VAL A 175 -10.99 -1.10 -9.07
C VAL A 175 -10.03 -2.06 -8.38
N ARG A 176 -8.71 -1.87 -8.55
CA ARG A 176 -7.69 -2.68 -7.86
C ARG A 176 -7.82 -2.57 -6.34
N ALA A 177 -7.96 -1.36 -5.81
CA ALA A 177 -8.14 -1.14 -4.37
C ALA A 177 -9.40 -1.84 -3.84
N ALA A 178 -10.52 -1.75 -4.57
CA ALA A 178 -11.75 -2.44 -4.21
C ALA A 178 -11.61 -3.97 -4.22
N LEU A 179 -10.94 -4.55 -5.23
CA LEU A 179 -10.69 -6.00 -5.30
C LEU A 179 -9.79 -6.49 -4.16
N LEU A 180 -8.76 -5.73 -3.80
CA LEU A 180 -7.89 -6.05 -2.65
C LEU A 180 -8.64 -5.94 -1.32
N ALA A 181 -9.49 -4.92 -1.18
CA ALA A 181 -10.36 -4.77 0.00
C ALA A 181 -11.37 -5.93 0.11
N LEU A 182 -11.96 -6.35 -1.02
CA LEU A 182 -12.82 -7.54 -1.07
C LEU A 182 -12.04 -8.81 -0.72
N ALA A 183 -10.78 -8.93 -1.15
CA ALA A 183 -9.94 -10.06 -0.80
C ALA A 183 -9.62 -10.12 0.69
N ALA A 184 -9.36 -8.98 1.32
CA ALA A 184 -9.15 -8.89 2.77
C ALA A 184 -10.42 -9.27 3.55
N PHE A 185 -11.59 -8.77 3.12
CA PHE A 185 -12.87 -9.19 3.66
C PHE A 185 -13.11 -10.70 3.49
N ALA A 186 -12.89 -11.24 2.29
CA ALA A 186 -13.09 -12.67 2.02
C ALA A 186 -12.18 -13.55 2.89
N GLN A 187 -10.93 -13.12 3.12
CA GLN A 187 -10.00 -13.80 4.02
C GLN A 187 -10.53 -13.84 5.45
N ASP A 188 -11.06 -12.73 5.95
CA ASP A 188 -11.64 -12.61 7.29
C ASP A 188 -12.95 -13.42 7.44
N ALA A 189 -13.78 -13.42 6.39
CA ALA A 189 -15.01 -14.19 6.33
C ALA A 189 -14.80 -15.72 6.18
N GLY A 190 -13.55 -16.21 6.17
CA GLY A 190 -13.24 -17.62 6.05
C GLY A 190 -13.28 -18.17 4.62
N GLU A 191 -13.14 -17.31 3.61
CA GLU A 191 -13.18 -17.65 2.18
C GLU A 191 -11.79 -17.47 1.52
N PRO A 192 -10.73 -18.21 1.92
CA PRO A 192 -9.36 -17.99 1.46
C PRO A 192 -9.18 -18.24 -0.05
N ALA A 193 -9.95 -19.15 -0.65
CA ALA A 193 -9.91 -19.41 -2.08
C ALA A 193 -10.39 -18.18 -2.88
N LEU A 194 -11.51 -17.57 -2.45
CA LEU A 194 -12.01 -16.33 -3.04
C LEU A 194 -11.00 -15.20 -2.86
N ALA A 195 -10.43 -15.05 -1.66
CA ALA A 195 -9.40 -14.05 -1.39
C ALA A 195 -8.19 -14.20 -2.33
N GLY A 196 -7.71 -15.43 -2.55
CA GLY A 196 -6.63 -15.73 -3.48
C GLY A 196 -6.97 -15.32 -4.92
N CYS A 197 -8.16 -15.69 -5.41
CA CYS A 197 -8.63 -15.31 -6.73
C CYS A 197 -8.69 -13.78 -6.91
N LEU A 198 -9.25 -13.06 -5.94
CA LEU A 198 -9.41 -11.61 -6.02
C LEU A 198 -8.07 -10.86 -6.04
N ARG A 199 -7.05 -11.36 -5.32
CA ARG A 199 -5.68 -10.78 -5.34
C ARG A 199 -4.99 -10.93 -6.69
N GLN A 200 -5.28 -12.01 -7.41
CA GLN A 200 -4.67 -12.34 -8.69
C GLN A 200 -5.52 -11.92 -9.89
N PHE A 201 -6.71 -11.36 -9.64
CA PHE A 201 -7.64 -11.06 -10.71
C PHE A 201 -7.13 -9.92 -11.59
N ASP A 202 -6.82 -10.27 -12.85
CA ASP A 202 -6.47 -9.31 -13.88
C ASP A 202 -7.72 -8.58 -14.38
N HIS A 203 -8.00 -7.45 -13.74
CA HIS A 203 -9.09 -6.53 -14.08
C HIS A 203 -8.77 -5.64 -15.29
N GLY A 204 -7.55 -5.70 -15.84
CA GLY A 204 -7.18 -4.99 -17.07
C GLY A 204 -7.53 -5.76 -18.34
N GLU A 205 -7.73 -7.08 -18.23
CA GLU A 205 -8.15 -7.88 -19.38
C GLU A 205 -9.52 -7.44 -19.94
N PRO A 206 -9.66 -7.30 -21.26
CA PRO A 206 -10.93 -6.93 -21.86
C PRO A 206 -11.99 -8.03 -21.69
N PHE A 207 -13.17 -7.67 -21.18
CA PHE A 207 -14.34 -8.56 -21.17
C PHE A 207 -15.07 -8.51 -22.51
N ALA A 208 -15.59 -9.66 -22.92
CA ALA A 208 -16.63 -9.72 -23.93
C ALA A 208 -17.97 -9.22 -23.34
N PRO A 209 -18.91 -8.76 -24.20
CA PRO A 209 -20.24 -8.37 -23.75
C PRO A 209 -20.92 -9.49 -22.98
N GLN A 210 -21.50 -9.17 -21.81
CA GLN A 210 -22.18 -10.12 -20.92
C GLN A 210 -21.28 -11.25 -20.39
N GLN A 211 -19.96 -11.17 -20.58
CA GLN A 211 -19.03 -12.14 -20.01
C GLN A 211 -19.08 -12.06 -18.49
N ARG A 212 -19.19 -13.24 -17.89
CA ARG A 212 -19.14 -13.44 -16.45
C ARG A 212 -17.80 -14.05 -16.07
N ARG A 213 -17.12 -13.44 -15.09
CA ARG A 213 -15.98 -14.07 -14.41
C ARG A 213 -16.49 -14.66 -13.10
N THR A 214 -16.39 -15.97 -12.96
CA THR A 214 -16.93 -16.71 -11.82
C THR A 214 -15.81 -17.09 -10.86
N PHE A 215 -16.02 -16.79 -9.59
CA PHE A 215 -15.18 -17.13 -8.45
C PHE A 215 -16.01 -17.89 -7.41
N PRO A 216 -15.39 -18.53 -6.42
CA PRO A 216 -16.13 -19.16 -5.32
C PRO A 216 -17.06 -18.15 -4.62
N GLY A 217 -18.37 -18.35 -4.71
CA GLY A 217 -19.38 -17.50 -4.06
C GLY A 217 -19.52 -16.08 -4.65
N LEU A 218 -18.87 -15.76 -5.78
CA LEU A 218 -18.92 -14.45 -6.42
C LEU A 218 -18.88 -14.56 -7.95
N ASP A 219 -19.83 -13.92 -8.63
CA ASP A 219 -19.73 -13.63 -10.06
C ASP A 219 -19.47 -12.14 -10.30
N VAL A 220 -18.55 -11.81 -11.21
CA VAL A 220 -18.28 -10.43 -11.66
C VAL A 220 -18.74 -10.28 -13.10
N VAL A 221 -19.60 -9.30 -13.35
CA VAL A 221 -20.13 -8.96 -14.67
C VAL A 221 -19.82 -7.49 -14.98
N GLN A 222 -19.19 -7.24 -16.12
CA GLN A 222 -18.85 -5.88 -16.56
C GLN A 222 -20.00 -5.27 -17.37
N PHE A 223 -20.51 -4.13 -16.92
CA PHE A 223 -21.35 -3.23 -17.70
C PHE A 223 -20.54 -2.00 -18.14
N ASN A 224 -21.17 -1.13 -18.94
CA ASN A 224 -20.49 0.04 -19.50
C ASN A 224 -20.08 1.05 -18.42
N GLU A 225 -20.99 1.33 -17.49
CA GLU A 225 -20.84 2.38 -16.47
C GLU A 225 -20.38 1.84 -15.12
N TYR A 226 -20.60 0.55 -14.85
CA TYR A 226 -20.31 -0.07 -13.57
C TYR A 226 -20.03 -1.56 -13.74
N TRP A 227 -19.51 -2.19 -12.69
CA TRP A 227 -19.43 -3.64 -12.60
C TRP A 227 -20.48 -4.16 -11.61
N GLU A 228 -21.13 -5.26 -11.93
CA GLU A 228 -22.06 -5.94 -11.02
C GLU A 228 -21.34 -7.12 -10.36
N LEU A 229 -21.25 -7.05 -9.04
CA LEU A 229 -20.73 -8.12 -8.18
C LEU A 229 -21.92 -8.90 -7.63
N ARG A 230 -22.01 -10.19 -7.95
CA ARG A 230 -23.10 -11.07 -7.52
C ARG A 230 -22.56 -12.07 -6.50
N PHE A 231 -22.77 -11.78 -5.24
CA PHE A 231 -22.37 -12.65 -4.14
C PHE A 231 -23.45 -13.69 -3.84
N ALA A 232 -23.04 -14.90 -3.47
CA ALA A 232 -23.95 -15.82 -2.78
C ALA A 232 -24.56 -15.13 -1.55
N LEU A 233 -25.86 -15.33 -1.31
CA LEU A 233 -26.61 -14.57 -0.30
C LEU A 233 -25.90 -14.48 1.06
N PRO A 234 -25.38 -15.57 1.67
CA PRO A 234 -24.74 -15.49 2.98
C PRO A 234 -23.45 -14.67 2.98
N LEU A 235 -22.70 -14.68 1.87
CA LEU A 235 -21.48 -13.89 1.75
C LEU A 235 -21.78 -12.40 1.51
N GLY A 236 -22.79 -12.11 0.69
CA GLY A 236 -23.25 -10.75 0.42
C GLY A 236 -23.80 -10.03 1.65
N GLU A 237 -24.60 -10.69 2.47
CA GLU A 237 -25.09 -10.10 3.73
C GLU A 237 -23.95 -9.89 4.74
N ARG A 238 -22.99 -10.83 4.84
CA ARG A 238 -21.80 -10.65 5.68
C ARG A 238 -20.97 -9.44 5.25
N LEU A 239 -20.82 -9.21 3.94
CA LEU A 239 -20.10 -8.05 3.40
C LEU A 239 -20.79 -6.73 3.78
N LEU A 240 -22.12 -6.66 3.62
CA LEU A 240 -22.87 -5.46 3.98
C LEU A 240 -22.84 -5.18 5.49
N ALA A 241 -22.94 -6.22 6.32
CA ALA A 241 -22.80 -6.12 7.77
C ALA A 241 -21.39 -5.67 8.19
N PHE A 242 -20.35 -6.21 7.54
CA PHE A 242 -18.97 -5.80 7.77
C PHE A 242 -18.77 -4.29 7.50
N ILE A 243 -19.29 -3.80 6.36
CA ILE A 243 -19.19 -2.40 6.00
C ILE A 243 -19.94 -1.51 7.01
N SER A 244 -21.18 -1.87 7.37
CA SER A 244 -21.96 -1.05 8.31
C SER A 244 -21.34 -1.00 9.71
N GLN A 245 -20.84 -2.14 10.21
CA GLN A 245 -20.20 -2.27 11.51
C GLN A 245 -18.98 -1.35 11.62
N HIS A 246 -18.05 -1.41 10.66
CA HIS A 246 -16.79 -0.68 10.74
C HIS A 246 -16.86 0.79 10.30
N LEU A 247 -17.98 1.22 9.68
CA LEU A 247 -18.25 2.63 9.41
C LEU A 247 -18.99 3.35 10.54
N SER A 248 -19.76 2.61 11.34
CA SER A 248 -20.55 3.16 12.45
C SER A 248 -19.72 3.36 13.73
N GLU A 249 -18.53 2.74 13.82
CA GLU A 249 -17.65 2.84 14.99
C GLU A 249 -16.90 4.20 14.99
N PRO A 250 -17.11 5.07 15.99
CA PRO A 250 -16.40 6.34 16.06
C PRO A 250 -14.90 6.08 16.21
N ALA A 251 -14.08 6.89 15.53
CA ALA A 251 -12.64 6.82 15.73
C ALA A 251 -12.37 7.21 17.19
N SER A 252 -12.12 6.23 18.05
CA SER A 252 -11.68 6.48 19.43
C SER A 252 -10.57 7.54 19.41
N GLU A 253 -10.80 8.59 20.18
CA GLU A 253 -10.20 9.93 20.15
C GLU A 253 -8.69 9.98 19.83
N PRO A 254 -8.22 11.10 19.21
CA PRO A 254 -6.80 11.34 19.09
C PRO A 254 -6.19 11.41 20.50
N VAL A 255 -5.28 10.50 20.80
CA VAL A 255 -4.39 10.64 21.96
C VAL A 255 -3.54 11.87 21.67
N SER A 256 -3.83 12.96 22.36
CA SER A 256 -2.96 14.13 22.42
C SER A 256 -1.56 13.65 22.79
N ALA A 257 -0.59 14.04 21.96
CA ALA A 257 0.83 13.85 22.23
C ALA A 257 1.26 14.62 23.49
#